data_AF-A0A1T4M789-F1
#
_entry.id   AF-A0A1T4M789-F1
#
_cell.length_a   1.000
_cell.length_b   1.000
_cell.length_c   1.000
_cell.angle_alpha   90.00
_cell.angle_beta   90.00
_cell.angle_gamma   90.00
#
_symmetry.space_group_name_H-M   'P 1'
#
loop_
_entity.id
_entity.type
_entity.pdbx_description
1 polymer ?
#
loop_
_entity_poly.entity_id
_entity_poly.type
_entity_poly.pdbx_seq_one_letter_code
_entity_poly.pdbx_strand_id
1 'polypeptide(L)'
;MKRSAAGAVAVLFLLFSSCATNHLPVPGESAAVKKTVSIEYMAIADAYNDLAKYDKAAQYYLLAMKNKKLYWSAYYKLGRCYAMSKNWTEARKIYSSLLKRDPDNVNIKMSLAYIYAMEGKLKSAESIYELLWKENPGSVEVLTNYIDVLIASEKYDEAEKNLSIMKEKFSDDKNISLFEKKLQELNPKQVELEESDKDSSVITEEDTVLE
;
A
#
# COMPACT_ATOMS: atom_id res chain seq x y z
N MET A 1 -78.91 43.19 -22.51
CA MET A 1 -78.29 44.25 -23.33
C MET A 1 -76.97 44.67 -22.70
N LYS A 2 -75.87 44.50 -23.48
CA LYS A 2 -74.61 45.28 -23.56
C LYS A 2 -73.86 45.78 -22.31
N ARG A 3 -72.59 45.33 -22.24
CA ARG A 3 -71.30 46.03 -21.92
C ARG A 3 -71.10 46.42 -20.44
N SER A 4 -69.95 46.18 -19.80
CA SER A 4 -68.60 46.51 -20.24
C SER A 4 -67.53 45.61 -19.60
N ALA A 5 -66.47 45.35 -20.36
CA ALA A 5 -65.25 44.66 -19.94
C ALA A 5 -64.43 45.53 -18.98
N ALA A 6 -63.91 44.92 -17.91
CA ALA A 6 -62.80 45.45 -17.13
C ALA A 6 -61.62 44.48 -17.31
N GLY A 7 -60.87 44.69 -18.40
CA GLY A 7 -59.55 44.09 -18.55
C GLY A 7 -58.56 44.88 -17.70
N ALA A 8 -58.09 44.28 -16.61
CA ALA A 8 -56.86 44.69 -15.95
C ALA A 8 -55.84 43.57 -16.18
N VAL A 9 -55.17 43.64 -17.32
CA VAL A 9 -53.94 42.87 -17.57
C VAL A 9 -52.87 43.51 -16.69
N ALA A 10 -52.63 42.92 -15.53
CA ALA A 10 -51.48 43.27 -14.71
C ALA A 10 -50.22 42.75 -15.42
N VAL A 11 -49.58 43.63 -16.17
CA VAL A 11 -48.26 43.38 -16.78
C VAL A 11 -47.21 43.31 -15.68
N LEU A 12 -46.39 42.25 -15.78
CA LEU A 12 -45.10 42.00 -15.15
C LEU A 12 -44.47 43.20 -14.43
N PHE A 13 -44.29 43.09 -13.11
CA PHE A 13 -43.10 43.61 -12.46
C PHE A 13 -42.14 42.46 -12.20
N LEU A 14 -41.00 42.55 -12.89
CA LEU A 14 -39.82 41.72 -12.76
C LEU A 14 -39.41 41.60 -11.29
N LEU A 15 -39.65 40.43 -10.71
CA LEU A 15 -38.79 39.92 -9.64
C LEU A 15 -38.06 38.71 -10.20
N PHE A 16 -37.00 38.97 -10.97
CA PHE A 16 -35.85 38.07 -10.99
C PHE A 16 -35.17 38.12 -9.61
N SER A 17 -35.90 37.67 -8.59
CA SER A 17 -35.34 37.36 -7.29
C SER A 17 -34.60 36.05 -7.49
N SER A 18 -33.27 36.14 -7.55
CA SER A 18 -32.28 35.09 -7.32
C SER A 18 -32.85 33.66 -7.47
N CYS A 19 -32.47 32.94 -8.53
CA CYS A 19 -32.61 31.49 -8.61
C CYS A 19 -31.70 30.80 -7.56
N ALA A 20 -31.77 31.19 -6.29
CA ALA A 20 -31.49 30.29 -5.20
C ALA A 20 -32.70 29.35 -5.15
N THR A 21 -32.60 28.23 -5.87
CA THR A 21 -33.55 27.15 -5.76
C THR A 21 -33.57 26.71 -4.28
N ASN A 22 -34.65 27.03 -3.58
CA ASN A 22 -34.98 26.37 -2.32
C ASN A 22 -35.33 24.92 -2.68
N HIS A 23 -34.29 24.12 -2.86
CA HIS A 23 -34.40 22.72 -3.17
C HIS A 23 -34.97 22.00 -1.96
N LEU A 24 -36.25 21.64 -2.04
CA LEU A 24 -36.85 20.70 -1.12
C LEU A 24 -36.25 19.32 -1.44
N PRO A 25 -35.46 18.72 -0.54
CA PRO A 25 -34.85 17.42 -0.82
C PRO A 25 -35.96 16.36 -0.89
N VAL A 26 -36.04 15.61 -1.99
CA VAL A 26 -36.97 14.49 -2.07
C VAL A 26 -36.45 13.31 -1.22
N PRO A 27 -37.33 12.45 -0.66
CA PRO A 27 -36.90 11.29 0.11
C PRO A 27 -35.89 10.44 -0.67
N GLY A 28 -34.70 10.23 -0.11
CA GLY A 28 -33.62 9.46 -0.73
C GLY A 28 -32.60 10.26 -1.55
N GLU A 29 -32.92 11.50 -1.98
CA GLU A 29 -32.02 12.34 -2.76
C GLU A 29 -30.78 12.74 -1.98
N SER A 30 -30.94 13.23 -0.74
CA SER A 30 -29.79 13.57 0.10
C SER A 30 -28.89 12.36 0.38
N ALA A 31 -29.46 11.14 0.42
CA ALA A 31 -28.69 9.92 0.59
C ALA A 31 -27.97 9.51 -0.72
N ALA A 32 -28.63 9.65 -1.87
CA ALA A 32 -28.05 9.39 -3.19
C ALA A 32 -26.90 10.36 -3.50
N VAL A 33 -27.09 11.67 -3.29
CA VAL A 33 -26.06 12.70 -3.47
C VAL A 33 -24.87 12.44 -2.54
N LYS A 34 -25.09 12.19 -1.24
CA LYS A 34 -24.00 11.86 -0.30
C LYS A 34 -23.24 10.59 -0.71
N LYS A 35 -23.93 9.59 -1.24
CA LYS A 35 -23.32 8.34 -1.73
C LYS A 35 -22.38 8.62 -2.91
N THR A 36 -22.85 9.38 -3.91
CA THR A 36 -22.05 9.75 -5.10
C THR A 36 -20.86 10.62 -4.71
N VAL A 37 -21.08 11.64 -3.87
CA VAL A 37 -20.02 12.53 -3.39
C VAL A 37 -18.90 11.80 -2.64
N SER A 38 -19.24 10.74 -1.88
CA SER A 38 -18.21 9.96 -1.16
C SER A 38 -17.32 9.13 -2.09
N ILE A 39 -17.84 8.71 -3.26
CA ILE A 39 -17.04 8.04 -4.29
C ILE A 39 -16.09 9.06 -4.94
N GLU A 40 -16.55 10.28 -5.21
CA GLU A 40 -15.68 11.33 -5.73
C GLU A 40 -14.57 11.71 -4.75
N TYR A 41 -14.86 11.74 -3.45
CA TYR A 41 -13.82 11.95 -2.44
C TYR A 41 -12.77 10.83 -2.42
N MET A 42 -13.14 9.57 -2.70
CA MET A 42 -12.15 8.49 -2.87
C MET A 42 -11.22 8.77 -4.04
N ALA A 43 -11.78 9.17 -5.20
CA ALA A 43 -10.99 9.44 -6.40
C ALA A 43 -10.05 10.64 -6.21
N ILE A 44 -10.53 11.71 -5.59
CA ILE A 44 -9.71 12.88 -5.26
C ILE A 44 -8.60 12.50 -4.26
N ALA A 45 -8.91 11.69 -3.26
CA ALA A 45 -7.93 11.23 -2.28
C ALA A 45 -6.83 10.37 -2.94
N ASP A 46 -7.22 9.43 -3.82
CA ASP A 46 -6.30 8.60 -4.59
C ASP A 46 -5.37 9.47 -5.45
N ALA A 47 -5.91 10.47 -6.16
CA ALA A 47 -5.10 11.39 -6.96
C ALA A 47 -4.10 12.21 -6.10
N TYR A 48 -4.52 12.69 -4.93
CA TYR A 48 -3.59 13.36 -4.01
C TYR A 48 -2.53 12.42 -3.44
N ASN A 49 -2.89 11.16 -3.16
CA ASN A 49 -1.97 10.15 -2.67
C ASN A 49 -0.90 9.83 -3.73
N ASP A 50 -1.29 9.71 -4.99
CA ASP A 50 -0.36 9.43 -6.10
C ASP A 50 0.59 10.60 -6.36
N LEU A 51 0.14 11.83 -6.06
CA LEU A 51 0.98 13.04 -6.04
C LEU A 51 1.83 13.18 -4.76
N ALA A 52 1.87 12.17 -3.89
CA ALA A 52 2.52 12.18 -2.58
C ALA A 52 2.06 13.32 -1.64
N LYS A 53 0.89 13.92 -1.89
CA LYS A 53 0.27 14.97 -1.06
C LYS A 53 -0.59 14.32 0.01
N TYR A 54 0.06 13.57 0.91
CA TYR A 54 -0.62 12.70 1.88
C TYR A 54 -1.56 13.42 2.83
N ASP A 55 -1.23 14.65 3.26
CA ASP A 55 -2.10 15.44 4.13
C ASP A 55 -3.43 15.78 3.45
N LYS A 56 -3.40 16.09 2.15
CA LYS A 56 -4.60 16.35 1.36
C LYS A 56 -5.38 15.06 1.12
N ALA A 57 -4.69 13.98 0.74
CA ALA A 57 -5.30 12.68 0.55
C ALA A 57 -6.05 12.21 1.80
N ALA A 58 -5.42 12.34 2.98
CA ALA A 58 -6.02 11.97 4.27
C ALA A 58 -7.33 12.73 4.55
N GLN A 59 -7.39 14.03 4.26
CA GLN A 59 -8.62 14.82 4.42
C GLN A 59 -9.77 14.27 3.57
N TYR A 60 -9.51 13.92 2.31
CA TYR A 60 -10.53 13.39 1.42
C TYR A 60 -10.93 11.94 1.76
N TYR A 61 -10.00 11.10 2.22
CA TYR A 61 -10.36 9.77 2.74
C TYR A 61 -11.27 9.86 3.98
N LEU A 62 -11.00 10.79 4.90
CA LEU A 62 -11.87 11.04 6.06
C LEU A 62 -13.29 11.46 5.64
N LEU A 63 -13.42 12.24 4.56
CA LEU A 63 -14.73 12.58 3.99
C LEU A 63 -15.42 11.37 3.35
N ALA A 64 -14.68 10.57 2.57
CA ALA A 64 -15.18 9.35 1.94
C ALA A 64 -15.69 8.31 2.95
N MET A 65 -15.03 8.21 4.11
CA MET A 65 -15.41 7.29 5.20
C MET A 65 -16.81 7.53 5.75
N LYS A 66 -17.42 8.71 5.53
CA LYS A 66 -18.81 8.98 5.95
C LYS A 66 -19.82 8.04 5.27
N ASN A 67 -19.46 7.43 4.13
CA ASN A 67 -20.24 6.38 3.49
C ASN A 67 -19.84 5.01 4.03
N LYS A 68 -20.79 4.32 4.68
CA LYS A 68 -20.59 2.98 5.28
C LYS A 68 -20.02 1.94 4.30
N LYS A 69 -20.36 2.03 3.01
CA LYS A 69 -19.86 1.10 1.99
C LYS A 69 -18.38 1.31 1.67
N LEU A 70 -17.88 2.52 1.85
CA LEU A 70 -16.49 2.91 1.57
C LEU A 70 -15.64 3.00 2.84
N TYR A 71 -16.26 2.98 4.03
CA TYR A 71 -15.57 3.20 5.30
C TYR A 71 -14.27 2.42 5.42
N TRP A 72 -14.32 1.10 5.17
CA TRP A 72 -13.16 0.25 5.39
C TRP A 72 -12.07 0.39 4.33
N SER A 73 -12.43 0.58 3.06
CA SER A 73 -11.44 0.82 2.00
C SER A 73 -10.78 2.19 2.15
N ALA A 74 -11.56 3.21 2.49
CA ALA A 74 -11.05 4.54 2.82
C ALA A 74 -10.18 4.52 4.09
N TYR A 75 -10.55 3.73 5.10
CA TYR A 75 -9.76 3.59 6.32
C TYR A 75 -8.41 2.91 6.08
N TYR A 76 -8.38 1.84 5.27
CA TYR A 76 -7.13 1.23 4.81
C TYR A 76 -6.23 2.22 4.06
N LYS A 77 -6.80 2.95 3.09
CA LYS A 77 -6.04 3.94 2.31
C LYS A 77 -5.57 5.13 3.17
N LEU A 78 -6.34 5.54 4.17
CA LEU A 78 -5.91 6.52 5.16
C LEU A 78 -4.71 6.03 5.97
N GLY A 79 -4.72 4.75 6.39
CA GLY A 79 -3.57 4.10 7.03
C GLY A 79 -2.32 4.16 6.15
N ARG A 80 -2.48 3.91 4.84
CA ARG A 80 -1.40 4.03 3.86
C ARG A 80 -0.88 5.46 3.76
N CYS A 81 -1.74 6.47 3.72
CA CYS A 81 -1.29 7.87 3.72
C CYS A 81 -0.47 8.22 4.96
N TYR A 82 -0.89 7.78 6.13
CA TYR A 82 -0.11 8.00 7.36
C TYR A 82 1.23 7.26 7.32
N ALA A 83 1.28 6.04 6.80
CA ALA A 83 2.55 5.34 6.62
C ALA A 83 3.47 6.09 5.64
N MET A 84 2.97 6.51 4.47
CA MET A 84 3.79 7.19 3.48
C MET A 84 4.26 8.59 3.92
N SER A 85 3.50 9.26 4.79
CA SER A 85 3.90 10.52 5.45
C SER A 85 4.77 10.32 6.70
N LYS A 86 5.21 9.08 6.97
CA LYS A 86 6.01 8.70 8.14
C LYS A 86 5.31 8.94 9.49
N ASN A 87 3.99 9.08 9.49
CA ASN A 87 3.18 9.10 10.69
C ASN A 87 2.88 7.65 11.15
N TRP A 88 3.93 6.98 11.63
CA TRP A 88 3.91 5.56 12.01
C TRP A 88 2.90 5.24 13.11
N THR A 89 2.70 6.17 14.04
CA THR A 89 1.80 5.99 15.19
C THR A 89 0.34 5.87 14.72
N GLU A 90 -0.14 6.81 13.91
CA GLU A 90 -1.51 6.76 13.40
C GLU A 90 -1.69 5.61 12.40
N ALA A 91 -0.70 5.37 11.53
CA ALA A 91 -0.73 4.24 10.60
C ALA A 91 -0.90 2.91 11.33
N ARG A 92 -0.07 2.65 12.37
CA ARG A 92 -0.15 1.44 13.18
C ARG A 92 -1.48 1.30 13.89
N LYS A 93 -2.04 2.39 14.42
CA LYS A 93 -3.38 2.36 15.06
C LYS A 93 -4.47 1.95 14.07
N ILE A 94 -4.43 2.48 12.85
CA ILE A 94 -5.36 2.12 11.77
C ILE A 94 -5.20 0.66 11.39
N TYR A 95 -3.99 0.22 11.04
CA TYR A 95 -3.78 -1.16 10.61
C TYR A 95 -4.03 -2.18 11.72
N SER A 96 -3.74 -1.85 12.98
CA SER A 96 -4.11 -2.71 14.12
C SER A 96 -5.62 -2.85 14.26
N SER A 97 -6.37 -1.79 13.99
CA SER A 97 -7.85 -1.82 14.01
C SER A 97 -8.41 -2.60 12.82
N LEU A 98 -7.78 -2.49 11.65
CA LEU A 98 -8.13 -3.29 10.47
C LEU A 98 -7.84 -4.78 10.67
N LEU A 99 -6.72 -5.12 11.31
CA LEU A 99 -6.35 -6.50 11.62
C LEU A 99 -7.33 -7.14 12.63
N LYS A 100 -7.85 -6.38 13.60
CA LYS A 100 -8.91 -6.86 14.50
C LYS A 100 -10.18 -7.27 13.75
N ARG A 101 -10.44 -6.66 12.59
CA ARG A 101 -11.60 -6.96 11.76
C ARG A 101 -11.37 -8.14 10.83
N ASP A 102 -10.17 -8.21 10.24
CA ASP A 102 -9.77 -9.26 9.32
C ASP A 102 -8.36 -9.76 9.72
N PRO A 103 -8.30 -10.69 10.69
CA PRO A 103 -7.04 -11.15 11.28
C PRO A 103 -6.11 -11.85 10.30
N ASP A 104 -6.65 -12.40 9.22
CA ASP A 104 -5.91 -13.20 8.24
C ASP A 104 -5.49 -12.39 7.01
N ASN A 105 -5.78 -11.09 7.00
CA ASN A 105 -5.48 -10.23 5.87
C ASN A 105 -3.97 -10.01 5.70
N VAL A 106 -3.39 -10.68 4.70
CA VAL A 106 -1.97 -10.60 4.37
C VAL A 106 -1.51 -9.17 4.11
N ASN A 107 -2.28 -8.36 3.36
CA ASN A 107 -1.91 -6.98 3.03
C ASN A 107 -1.82 -6.09 4.29
N ILE A 108 -2.70 -6.30 5.26
CA ILE A 108 -2.67 -5.55 6.54
C ILE A 108 -1.48 -6.01 7.40
N LYS A 109 -1.21 -7.32 7.47
CA LYS A 109 -0.03 -7.87 8.17
C LYS A 109 1.27 -7.31 7.56
N MET A 110 1.39 -7.30 6.23
CA MET A 110 2.53 -6.69 5.53
C MET A 110 2.67 -5.20 5.81
N SER A 111 1.56 -4.44 5.79
CA SER A 111 1.59 -3.01 6.12
C SER A 111 2.09 -2.74 7.54
N LEU A 112 1.70 -3.57 8.51
CA LEU A 112 2.21 -3.49 9.89
C LEU A 112 3.70 -3.87 9.99
N ALA A 113 4.13 -4.92 9.30
CA ALA A 113 5.53 -5.33 9.26
C ALA A 113 6.42 -4.23 8.65
N TYR A 114 5.98 -3.62 7.56
CA TYR A 114 6.63 -2.45 6.97
C TYR A 114 6.75 -1.30 7.98
N ILE A 115 5.67 -0.95 8.70
CA ILE A 115 5.72 0.11 9.70
C ILE A 115 6.69 -0.24 10.83
N TYR A 116 6.71 -1.49 11.31
CA TYR A 116 7.68 -1.91 12.32
C TYR A 116 9.12 -1.79 11.82
N ALA A 117 9.39 -2.15 10.56
CA ALA A 117 10.71 -1.98 9.97
C ALA A 117 11.11 -0.49 9.91
N MET A 118 10.20 0.39 9.48
CA MET A 118 10.45 1.84 9.43
C MET A 118 10.63 2.49 10.80
N GLU A 119 10.04 1.91 11.85
CA GLU A 119 10.25 2.32 13.26
C GLU A 119 11.55 1.72 13.87
N GLY A 120 12.34 0.95 13.10
CA GLY A 120 13.54 0.26 13.59
C GLY A 120 13.25 -0.98 14.46
N LYS A 121 11.99 -1.42 14.55
CA LYS A 121 11.57 -2.63 15.26
C LYS A 121 11.72 -3.85 14.37
N LEU A 122 12.96 -4.07 13.91
CA LEU A 122 13.27 -5.07 12.89
C LEU A 122 12.88 -6.48 13.29
N LYS A 123 13.08 -6.88 14.55
CA LYS A 123 12.63 -8.19 15.06
C LYS A 123 11.12 -8.42 14.89
N SER A 124 10.31 -7.39 15.14
CA SER A 124 8.85 -7.50 14.97
C SER A 124 8.45 -7.58 13.51
N ALA A 125 9.13 -6.85 12.63
CA ALA A 125 8.90 -6.94 11.19
C ALA A 125 9.30 -8.32 10.65
N GLU A 126 10.46 -8.83 11.07
CA GLU A 126 11.01 -10.13 10.71
C GLU A 126 10.02 -11.25 11.07
N SER A 127 9.56 -11.31 12.33
CA SER A 127 8.62 -12.35 12.76
C SER A 127 7.32 -12.36 11.95
N ILE A 128 6.82 -11.20 11.52
CA ILE A 128 5.61 -11.13 10.69
C ILE A 128 5.89 -11.61 9.27
N TYR A 129 6.98 -11.16 8.64
CA TYR A 129 7.31 -11.57 7.28
C TYR A 129 7.67 -13.06 7.20
N GLU A 130 8.39 -13.59 8.18
CA GLU A 130 8.68 -15.01 8.29
C GLU A 130 7.38 -15.84 8.38
N LEU A 131 6.44 -15.43 9.24
CA LEU A 131 5.15 -16.10 9.36
C LEU A 131 4.37 -16.05 8.04
N LEU A 132 4.27 -14.88 7.41
CA LEU A 132 3.56 -14.71 6.14
C LEU A 132 4.15 -15.58 5.04
N TRP A 133 5.48 -15.68 4.98
CA TRP A 133 6.17 -16.52 4.00
C TRP A 133 5.93 -18.01 4.26
N LYS A 134 5.96 -18.44 5.53
CA LYS A 134 5.64 -19.82 5.93
C LYS A 134 4.19 -20.21 5.61
N GLU A 135 3.24 -19.30 5.82
CA GLU A 135 1.82 -19.52 5.53
C GLU A 135 1.53 -19.56 4.02
N ASN A 136 2.20 -18.72 3.23
CA ASN A 136 2.01 -18.66 1.78
C ASN A 136 3.34 -18.39 1.03
N PRO A 137 4.10 -19.45 0.71
CA PRO A 137 5.41 -19.34 0.05
C PRO A 137 5.32 -19.02 -1.46
N GLY A 138 4.18 -18.51 -1.94
CA GLY A 138 3.96 -18.12 -3.34
C GLY A 138 4.04 -16.62 -3.60
N SER A 139 4.22 -15.79 -2.56
CA SER A 139 4.23 -14.33 -2.71
C SER A 139 5.65 -13.76 -2.82
N VAL A 140 6.05 -13.39 -4.03
CA VAL A 140 7.33 -12.71 -4.28
C VAL A 140 7.44 -11.38 -3.52
N GLU A 141 6.32 -10.68 -3.30
CA GLU A 141 6.29 -9.42 -2.56
C GLU A 141 6.61 -9.63 -1.07
N VAL A 142 6.06 -10.69 -0.46
CA VAL A 142 6.38 -11.06 0.93
C VAL A 142 7.86 -11.44 1.03
N LEU A 143 8.37 -12.25 0.10
CA LEU A 143 9.77 -12.68 0.11
C LEU A 143 10.74 -11.50 -0.08
N THR A 144 10.42 -10.59 -1.00
CA THR A 144 11.20 -9.35 -1.22
C THR A 144 11.30 -8.54 0.06
N ASN A 145 10.15 -8.24 0.70
CA ASN A 145 10.14 -7.45 1.93
C ASN A 145 10.82 -8.19 3.10
N TYR A 146 10.74 -9.52 3.12
CA TYR A 146 11.42 -10.32 4.13
C TYR A 146 12.94 -10.22 3.99
N ILE A 147 13.47 -10.40 2.78
CA ILE A 147 14.90 -10.25 2.48
C ILE A 147 15.38 -8.84 2.87
N ASP A 148 14.63 -7.79 2.52
CA ASP A 148 14.97 -6.42 2.91
C ASP A 148 15.07 -6.24 4.44
N VAL A 149 14.17 -6.84 5.20
CA VAL A 149 14.20 -6.80 6.67
C VAL A 149 15.37 -7.61 7.23
N LEU A 150 15.70 -8.77 6.65
CA LEU A 150 16.87 -9.57 7.04
C LEU A 150 18.17 -8.78 6.81
N ILE A 151 18.30 -8.13 5.66
CA ILE A 151 19.44 -7.26 5.34
C ILE A 151 19.51 -6.08 6.32
N ALA A 152 18.38 -5.41 6.60
CA ALA A 152 18.34 -4.32 7.57
C ALA A 152 18.69 -4.77 9.00
N SER A 153 18.46 -6.05 9.31
CA SER A 153 18.80 -6.69 10.58
C SER A 153 20.23 -7.24 10.62
N GLU A 154 21.03 -7.02 9.58
CA GLU A 154 22.40 -7.55 9.40
C GLU A 154 22.47 -9.09 9.42
N LYS A 155 21.34 -9.76 9.12
CA LYS A 155 21.23 -11.22 9.04
C LYS A 155 21.54 -11.71 7.62
N TYR A 156 22.77 -11.49 7.17
CA TYR A 156 23.15 -11.68 5.77
C TYR A 156 23.02 -13.15 5.31
N ASP A 157 23.40 -14.12 6.14
CA ASP A 157 23.28 -15.56 5.82
C ASP A 157 21.82 -15.96 5.55
N GLU A 158 20.89 -15.46 6.37
CA GLU A 158 19.46 -15.72 6.21
C GLU A 158 18.92 -15.01 4.96
N ALA A 159 19.41 -13.80 4.67
CA ALA A 159 19.04 -13.07 3.46
C ALA A 159 19.51 -13.81 2.19
N GLU A 160 20.74 -14.32 2.15
CA GLU A 160 21.28 -15.12 1.02
C GLU A 160 20.48 -16.41 0.79
N LYS A 161 20.12 -17.10 1.88
CA LYS A 161 19.24 -18.28 1.80
C LYS A 161 17.89 -17.93 1.17
N ASN A 162 17.27 -16.83 1.60
CA ASN A 162 15.98 -16.40 1.04
C ASN A 162 16.10 -15.87 -0.39
N LEU A 163 17.23 -15.23 -0.75
CA LEU A 163 17.55 -14.84 -2.11
C LEU A 163 17.71 -16.06 -3.04
N SER A 164 18.33 -17.14 -2.55
CA SER A 164 18.41 -18.41 -3.28
C SER A 164 17.02 -18.99 -3.56
N ILE A 165 16.12 -18.96 -2.57
CA ILE A 165 14.72 -19.35 -2.75
C ILE A 165 14.03 -18.45 -3.78
N MET A 166 14.31 -17.15 -3.76
CA MET A 166 13.75 -16.20 -4.72
C MET A 166 14.20 -16.50 -6.15
N LYS A 167 15.49 -16.81 -6.35
CA LYS A 167 16.04 -17.23 -7.65
C LYS A 167 15.41 -18.51 -8.18
N GLU A 168 15.14 -19.47 -7.31
CA GLU A 168 14.50 -20.74 -7.68
C GLU A 168 13.03 -20.56 -8.08
N LYS A 169 12.27 -19.78 -7.30
CA LYS A 169 10.81 -19.67 -7.46
C LYS A 169 10.37 -18.54 -8.38
N PHE A 170 11.19 -17.49 -8.51
CA PHE A 170 10.86 -16.24 -9.19
C PHE A 170 12.07 -15.75 -10.02
N SER A 171 12.63 -16.63 -10.85
CA SER A 171 13.88 -16.41 -11.60
C SER A 171 13.94 -15.12 -12.42
N ASP A 172 12.78 -14.60 -12.85
CA ASP A 172 12.69 -13.40 -13.69
C ASP A 172 12.44 -12.11 -12.87
N ASP A 173 12.41 -12.20 -11.53
CA ASP A 173 12.17 -11.04 -10.68
C ASP A 173 13.38 -10.09 -10.66
N LYS A 174 13.12 -8.84 -11.03
CA LYS A 174 14.13 -7.78 -11.13
C LYS A 174 14.89 -7.52 -9.82
N ASN A 175 14.30 -7.83 -8.66
CA ASN A 175 14.92 -7.56 -7.36
C ASN A 175 16.07 -8.53 -7.05
N ILE A 176 16.18 -9.67 -7.75
CA ILE A 176 17.27 -10.63 -7.54
C ILE A 176 18.63 -9.92 -7.68
N SER A 177 18.86 -9.28 -8.84
CA SER A 177 20.11 -8.55 -9.11
C SER A 177 20.37 -7.41 -8.12
N LEU A 178 19.31 -6.78 -7.62
CA LEU A 178 19.42 -5.72 -6.63
C LEU A 178 19.89 -6.27 -5.28
N PHE A 179 19.34 -7.41 -4.84
CA PHE A 179 19.73 -8.04 -3.60
C PHE A 179 21.14 -8.63 -3.65
N GLU A 180 21.54 -9.27 -4.75
CA GLU A 180 22.90 -9.77 -4.94
C GLU A 180 23.92 -8.65 -4.77
N LYS A 181 23.73 -7.54 -5.47
CA LYS A 181 24.61 -6.38 -5.36
C LYS A 181 24.65 -5.82 -3.93
N LYS A 182 23.49 -5.68 -3.29
CA LYS A 182 23.37 -5.14 -1.93
C LYS A 182 24.08 -6.05 -0.91
N LEU A 183 23.96 -7.37 -1.04
CA LEU A 183 24.60 -8.34 -0.15
C LEU A 183 26.11 -8.41 -0.38
N GLN A 184 26.58 -8.36 -1.62
CA GLN A 184 28.01 -8.28 -1.94
C GLN A 184 28.68 -7.04 -1.31
N GLU A 185 28.01 -5.88 -1.36
CA GLU A 185 28.51 -4.63 -0.77
C GLU A 185 28.53 -4.66 0.77
N LEU A 186 27.54 -5.32 1.40
CA LEU A 186 27.36 -5.33 2.85
C LEU A 186 28.07 -6.49 3.56
N ASN A 187 28.32 -7.61 2.87
CA ASN A 187 28.94 -8.81 3.44
C ASN A 187 30.00 -9.43 2.50
N PRO A 188 31.10 -8.72 2.18
CA PRO A 188 32.08 -9.15 1.18
C PRO A 188 32.82 -10.45 1.54
N LYS A 189 32.88 -10.83 2.83
CA LYS A 189 33.73 -11.92 3.34
C LYS A 189 33.23 -13.34 3.00
N GLN A 190 32.00 -13.51 2.53
CA GLN A 190 31.47 -14.83 2.14
C GLN A 190 31.67 -15.14 0.66
N VAL A 191 31.75 -14.12 -0.21
CA VAL A 191 31.93 -14.31 -1.66
C VAL A 191 33.33 -14.83 -1.97
N GLU A 192 34.36 -14.37 -1.25
CA GLU A 192 35.75 -14.83 -1.42
C GLU A 192 35.92 -16.33 -1.10
N LEU A 193 35.12 -16.90 -0.19
CA LEU A 193 35.20 -18.31 0.20
C LEU A 193 34.56 -19.23 -0.86
N GLU A 194 33.45 -18.81 -1.47
CA GLU A 194 32.79 -19.60 -2.53
C GLU A 194 33.53 -19.56 -3.88
N GLU A 195 34.24 -18.47 -4.19
CA GLU A 195 35.12 -18.41 -5.37
C GLU A 195 36.39 -19.26 -5.17
N SER A 196 36.97 -19.28 -3.96
CA SER A 196 38.12 -20.15 -3.69
C SER A 196 37.79 -21.64 -3.74
N ASP A 197 36.57 -22.02 -3.33
CA ASP A 197 36.14 -23.42 -3.34
C ASP A 197 35.84 -23.91 -4.76
N LYS A 198 35.35 -23.05 -5.66
CA LYS A 198 35.15 -23.41 -7.08
C LYS A 198 36.47 -23.64 -7.82
N ASP A 199 37.49 -22.82 -7.55
CA ASP A 199 38.81 -22.95 -8.20
C ASP A 199 39.60 -24.18 -7.71
N SER A 200 39.35 -24.60 -6.46
CA SER A 200 39.98 -25.82 -5.90
C SER A 200 39.42 -27.15 -6.44
N SER A 201 38.26 -27.12 -7.11
CA SER A 201 37.59 -28.32 -7.63
C SER A 201 37.98 -28.72 -9.07
N VAL A 202 38.89 -27.97 -9.71
CA VAL A 202 39.28 -28.15 -11.13
C VAL A 202 40.65 -28.85 -11.30
N ILE A 203 41.37 -29.20 -10.22
CA ILE A 203 42.68 -29.86 -10.34
C ILE A 203 42.64 -31.26 -9.72
N THR A 204 42.09 -32.24 -10.43
CA THR A 204 42.53 -33.63 -10.27
C THR A 204 42.41 -34.38 -11.60
N GLU A 205 43.52 -35.05 -11.95
CA GLU A 205 43.66 -36.14 -12.92
C GLU A 205 43.84 -35.76 -14.40
N GLU A 206 45.07 -35.38 -14.76
CA GLU A 206 45.74 -35.90 -15.96
C GLU A 206 47.23 -35.53 -15.89
N ASP A 207 48.06 -36.40 -15.30
CA ASP A 207 49.48 -36.55 -15.66
C ASP A 207 50.16 -37.59 -14.75
N THR A 208 49.99 -38.87 -15.07
CA THR A 208 50.96 -39.91 -14.70
C THR A 208 50.84 -41.10 -15.65
N VAL A 209 51.42 -41.00 -16.85
CA VAL A 209 52.02 -42.14 -17.54
C VAL A 209 53.18 -41.64 -18.39
N LEU A 210 54.40 -41.62 -17.86
CA LEU A 210 55.60 -41.85 -18.66
C LEU A 210 56.66 -42.56 -17.81
N GLU A 211 57.18 -43.64 -18.43
CA GLU A 211 58.32 -44.52 -18.11
C GLU A 211 58.04 -45.83 -17.37
#